data_AF-F4XY90-F1
#
_entry.id   AF-F4XY90-F1
#
_cell.length_a   1.000
_cell.length_b   1.000
_cell.length_c   1.000
_cell.angle_alpha   90.00
_cell.angle_beta   90.00
_cell.angle_gamma   90.00
#
_symmetry.space_group_name_H-M   'P 1'
#
loop_
_entity.id
_entity.type
_entity.pdbx_description
1 polymer ?
#
loop_
_entity_poly.entity_id
_entity_poly.type
_entity_poly.pdbx_seq_one_letter_code
_entity_poly.pdbx_strand_id
1 'polypeptide(L)'
;MARVKNTKKSFGYGLVLFTWLVIILFSPILGTLAINKYSRNAILETWSHWVSEQRNATAVFCGDSLAAGGGHWGPKIGIGYFTTRNLAGNGYTIRQTISQVKKANIYQPKYIIVSAGTNDAFSILDERQTIEDSILDLSKLINSTQSSIILTLPPPTRRPEVNDIIMKLRGKMIRVAQ
;
A
#
# COMPACT_ATOMS: atom_id res chain seq x y z
N MET A 1 -53.51 -14.11 39.78
CA MET A 1 -52.77 -13.90 38.52
C MET A 1 -52.09 -12.53 38.53
N ALA A 2 -50.84 -12.41 38.98
CA ALA A 2 -50.09 -11.14 38.88
C ALA A 2 -48.58 -11.36 39.07
N ARG A 3 -47.83 -11.74 38.01
CA ARG A 3 -46.36 -11.75 38.07
C ARG A 3 -45.67 -11.81 36.70
N VAL A 4 -45.96 -10.88 35.78
CA VAL A 4 -45.28 -10.83 34.47
C VAL A 4 -44.73 -9.44 34.09
N LYS A 5 -44.90 -8.40 34.92
CA LYS A 5 -44.53 -7.02 34.49
C LYS A 5 -43.07 -6.59 34.69
N ASN A 6 -42.18 -7.41 35.26
CA ASN A 6 -40.82 -6.96 35.65
C ASN A 6 -39.63 -7.52 34.83
N THR A 7 -39.86 -8.45 33.90
CA THR A 7 -38.78 -9.11 33.13
C THR A 7 -38.17 -8.24 32.03
N LYS A 8 -38.89 -7.24 31.51
CA LYS A 8 -38.36 -6.36 30.46
C LYS A 8 -37.32 -5.36 30.96
N LYS A 9 -37.41 -4.91 32.23
CA LYS A 9 -36.44 -3.96 32.80
C LYS A 9 -35.10 -4.63 33.12
N SER A 10 -35.10 -5.85 33.65
CA SER A 10 -33.85 -6.58 33.98
C SER A 10 -33.03 -6.92 32.74
N PHE A 11 -33.70 -7.22 31.61
CA PHE A 11 -33.01 -7.51 30.35
C PHE A 11 -32.22 -6.30 29.81
N GLY A 12 -32.77 -5.08 29.95
CA GLY A 12 -32.09 -3.85 29.51
C GLY A 12 -30.79 -3.58 30.27
N TYR A 13 -30.79 -3.75 31.60
CA TYR A 13 -29.58 -3.58 32.40
C TYR A 13 -28.50 -4.63 32.09
N GLY A 14 -28.91 -5.87 31.82
CA GLY A 14 -27.99 -6.93 31.41
C GLY A 14 -27.28 -6.61 30.09
N LEU A 15 -28.01 -6.14 29.08
CA LEU A 15 -27.44 -5.74 27.79
C LEU A 15 -26.44 -4.59 27.96
N VAL A 16 -26.79 -3.56 28.74
CA VAL A 16 -25.92 -2.40 29.00
C VAL A 16 -24.63 -2.83 29.70
N LEU A 17 -24.72 -3.63 30.76
CA LEU A 17 -23.55 -4.15 31.48
C LEU A 17 -22.66 -4.99 30.57
N PHE A 18 -23.26 -5.84 29.73
CA PHE A 18 -22.52 -6.64 28.76
C PHE A 18 -21.79 -5.77 27.75
N THR A 19 -22.44 -4.75 27.17
CA THR A 19 -21.80 -3.82 26.23
C THR A 19 -20.64 -3.08 26.89
N TRP A 20 -20.80 -2.59 28.12
CA TRP A 20 -19.70 -1.94 28.86
C TRP A 20 -18.55 -2.88 29.13
N LEU A 21 -18.83 -4.13 29.52
CA LEU A 21 -17.81 -5.14 29.76
C LEU A 21 -17.00 -5.42 28.48
N VAL A 22 -17.66 -5.54 27.34
CA VAL A 22 -17.00 -5.69 26.03
C VAL A 22 -16.12 -4.46 25.74
N ILE A 23 -16.63 -3.24 25.88
CA ILE A 23 -15.84 -2.02 25.63
C ILE A 23 -14.59 -1.98 26.52
N ILE A 24 -14.73 -2.25 27.82
CA ILE A 24 -13.60 -2.25 28.76
C ILE A 24 -12.58 -3.32 28.38
N LEU A 25 -13.04 -4.53 28.06
CA LEU A 25 -12.16 -5.65 27.68
C LEU A 25 -11.37 -5.36 26.40
N PHE A 26 -12.00 -4.74 25.40
CA PHE A 26 -11.35 -4.41 24.13
C PHE A 26 -10.60 -3.07 24.16
N SER A 27 -10.81 -2.23 25.18
CA SER A 27 -10.19 -0.90 25.27
C SER A 27 -8.65 -0.91 25.22
N PRO A 28 -7.89 -1.87 25.79
CA PRO A 28 -6.44 -1.87 25.68
C PRO A 28 -5.99 -2.16 24.25
N ILE A 29 -6.69 -3.05 23.55
CA ILE A 29 -6.44 -3.35 22.13
C ILE A 29 -6.74 -2.09 21.31
N LEU A 30 -7.92 -1.48 21.49
CA LEU A 30 -8.27 -0.25 20.78
C LEU A 30 -7.31 0.91 21.10
N GLY A 31 -6.84 1.02 22.34
CA GLY A 31 -5.87 2.02 22.79
C GLY A 31 -4.51 1.84 22.11
N THR A 32 -3.99 0.62 22.05
CA THR A 32 -2.74 0.33 21.33
C THR A 32 -2.85 0.64 19.83
N LEU A 33 -4.00 0.37 19.21
CA LEU A 33 -4.28 0.73 17.81
C LEU A 33 -4.42 2.24 17.61
N ALA A 34 -4.96 2.97 18.57
CA ALA A 34 -5.10 4.41 18.51
C ALA A 34 -3.75 5.12 18.61
N ILE A 35 -2.87 4.64 19.50
CA ILE A 35 -1.59 5.29 19.83
C ILE A 35 -0.49 4.90 18.83
N ASN A 36 -0.39 3.61 18.46
CA ASN A 36 0.72 3.13 17.63
C ASN A 36 0.35 3.10 16.14
N LYS A 37 0.82 4.13 15.40
CA LYS A 37 0.64 4.24 13.94
C LYS A 37 1.17 3.03 13.18
N TYR A 38 2.27 2.42 13.62
CA TYR A 38 2.85 1.25 12.96
C TYR A 38 1.93 0.04 13.08
N SER A 39 1.50 -0.29 14.32
CA SER A 39 0.57 -1.40 14.57
C SER A 39 -0.76 -1.20 13.84
N ARG A 40 -1.30 0.02 13.86
CA ARG A 40 -2.52 0.36 13.11
C ARG A 40 -2.36 0.11 11.62
N ASN A 41 -1.25 0.58 11.03
CA ASN A 41 -1.00 0.36 9.61
C ASN A 41 -0.83 -1.13 9.29
N ALA A 42 -0.10 -1.88 10.11
CA ALA A 42 0.09 -3.32 9.90
C ALA A 42 -1.25 -4.09 9.92
N ILE A 43 -2.15 -3.75 10.85
CA ILE A 43 -3.47 -4.38 10.93
C ILE A 43 -4.36 -3.97 9.76
N LEU A 44 -4.41 -2.68 9.40
CA LEU A 44 -5.16 -2.24 8.23
C LEU A 44 -4.63 -2.87 6.93
N GLU A 45 -3.32 -3.04 6.80
CA GLU A 45 -2.68 -3.75 5.70
C GLU A 45 -3.10 -5.23 5.68
N THR A 46 -3.18 -5.87 6.86
CA THR A 46 -3.57 -7.27 7.04
C THR A 46 -5.06 -7.50 6.78
N TRP A 47 -5.92 -6.52 7.06
CA TRP A 47 -7.33 -6.59 6.70
C TRP A 47 -7.53 -6.29 5.21
N SER A 48 -6.81 -5.30 4.67
CA SER A 48 -6.81 -5.01 3.23
C SER A 48 -6.33 -6.22 2.43
N HIS A 49 -5.25 -6.87 2.87
CA HIS A 49 -5.22 -8.30 3.15
C HIS A 49 -6.28 -9.21 2.53
N TRP A 50 -6.99 -9.80 3.46
CA TRP A 50 -8.08 -10.73 3.25
C TRP A 50 -9.22 -10.11 2.44
N VAL A 51 -9.51 -8.81 2.60
CA VAL A 51 -10.57 -8.16 1.82
C VAL A 51 -10.23 -8.18 0.33
N SER A 52 -8.97 -7.94 -0.05
CA SER A 52 -8.58 -7.94 -1.45
C SER A 52 -8.53 -9.33 -2.09
N GLU A 53 -8.50 -10.39 -1.28
CA GLU A 53 -8.60 -11.77 -1.78
C GLU A 53 -10.05 -12.11 -2.12
N GLN A 54 -11.01 -11.49 -1.42
CA GLN A 54 -12.44 -11.68 -1.65
C GLN A 54 -13.02 -10.69 -2.66
N ARG A 55 -12.41 -9.51 -2.80
CA ARG A 55 -12.84 -8.42 -3.68
C ARG A 55 -11.63 -7.83 -4.38
N ASN A 56 -11.75 -7.50 -5.67
CA ASN A 56 -10.64 -6.89 -6.39
C ASN A 56 -10.20 -5.58 -5.72
N ALA A 57 -8.89 -5.39 -5.60
CA ALA A 57 -8.35 -4.14 -5.06
C ALA A 57 -8.66 -2.99 -6.04
N THR A 58 -8.89 -1.78 -5.53
CA THR A 58 -8.98 -0.59 -6.40
C THR A 58 -7.59 -0.17 -6.86
N ALA A 59 -6.60 -0.17 -5.96
CA ALA A 59 -5.23 0.18 -6.28
C ALA A 59 -4.21 -0.73 -5.59
N VAL A 60 -3.11 -1.05 -6.28
CA VAL A 60 -1.95 -1.73 -5.70
C VAL A 60 -0.74 -0.83 -5.85
N PHE A 61 -0.04 -0.57 -4.74
CA PHE A 61 1.19 0.21 -4.70
C PHE A 61 2.38 -0.73 -4.78
N CYS A 62 3.28 -0.47 -5.72
CA CYS A 62 4.54 -1.17 -5.91
C CYS A 62 5.67 -0.15 -5.87
N GLY A 63 6.82 -0.54 -5.33
CA GLY A 63 7.97 0.35 -5.31
C GLY A 63 8.95 0.12 -4.19
N ASP A 64 9.70 1.19 -3.94
CA ASP A 64 10.75 1.29 -2.94
C ASP A 64 10.24 1.75 -1.56
N SER A 65 11.17 2.19 -0.71
CA SER A 65 10.89 2.68 0.65
C SER A 65 9.97 3.89 0.68
N LEU A 66 9.86 4.69 -0.39
CA LEU A 66 8.94 5.82 -0.44
C LEU A 66 7.48 5.34 -0.51
N ALA A 67 7.21 4.34 -1.36
CA ALA A 67 5.91 3.70 -1.44
C ALA A 67 5.64 2.86 -0.17
N ALA A 68 6.64 2.14 0.35
CA ALA A 68 6.50 1.31 1.55
C ALA A 68 6.24 2.14 2.81
N GLY A 69 6.93 3.27 2.97
CA GLY A 69 6.75 4.20 4.10
C GLY A 69 5.36 4.84 4.15
N GLY A 70 4.63 4.80 3.04
CA GLY A 70 3.21 5.13 3.00
C GLY A 70 2.34 4.16 3.79
N GLY A 71 2.71 2.89 3.90
CA GLY A 71 1.89 1.85 4.50
C GLY A 71 0.51 1.81 3.86
N HIS A 72 -0.53 2.04 4.67
CA HIS A 72 -1.90 2.00 4.22
C HIS A 72 -2.32 3.27 3.45
N TRP A 73 -2.32 3.18 2.12
CA TRP A 73 -2.52 4.32 1.22
C TRP A 73 -3.97 4.72 1.01
N GLY A 74 -4.92 3.79 1.04
CA GLY A 74 -6.31 4.04 0.64
C GLY A 74 -6.98 5.27 1.29
N PRO A 75 -6.89 5.47 2.62
CA PRO A 75 -7.42 6.67 3.28
C PRO A 75 -6.68 7.95 2.92
N LYS A 76 -5.38 7.86 2.61
CA LYS A 76 -4.54 9.01 2.25
C LYS A 76 -4.86 9.57 0.87
N ILE A 77 -5.35 8.71 -0.01
CA ILE A 77 -5.76 9.06 -1.38
C ILE A 77 -7.28 9.02 -1.57
N GLY A 78 -8.05 8.91 -0.48
CA GLY A 78 -9.52 9.05 -0.51
C GLY A 78 -10.30 7.89 -1.14
N ILE A 79 -9.71 6.71 -1.30
CA ILE A 79 -10.40 5.55 -1.93
C ILE A 79 -10.87 4.47 -0.95
N GLY A 80 -10.73 4.71 0.36
CA GLY A 80 -11.25 3.86 1.43
C GLY A 80 -10.18 3.00 2.14
N TYR A 81 -10.56 2.36 3.25
CA TYR A 81 -9.63 1.65 4.16
C TYR A 81 -9.28 0.21 3.75
N PHE A 82 -9.95 -0.38 2.76
CA PHE A 82 -9.77 -1.80 2.41
C PHE A 82 -9.66 -2.03 0.91
N THR A 83 -9.43 -0.96 0.15
CA THR A 83 -9.43 -0.95 -1.31
C THR A 83 -8.02 -0.91 -1.90
N THR A 84 -6.98 -0.89 -1.05
CA THR A 84 -5.59 -0.75 -1.48
C THR A 84 -4.69 -1.83 -0.93
N ARG A 85 -3.68 -2.22 -1.69
CA ARG A 85 -2.55 -3.02 -1.20
C ARG A 85 -1.23 -2.30 -1.38
N ASN A 86 -0.32 -2.48 -0.43
CA ASN A 86 1.06 -2.03 -0.56
C ASN A 86 1.99 -3.23 -0.64
N LEU A 87 2.55 -3.46 -1.84
CA LEU A 87 3.56 -4.49 -2.09
C LEU A 87 4.98 -3.93 -2.04
N ALA A 88 5.14 -2.63 -1.80
CA ALA A 88 6.43 -1.94 -1.82
C ALA A 88 7.39 -2.44 -0.73
N GLY A 89 8.69 -2.29 -0.97
CA GLY A 89 9.75 -2.78 -0.08
C GLY A 89 10.92 -1.82 0.02
N ASN A 90 11.68 -1.90 1.12
CA ASN A 90 12.82 -1.00 1.34
C ASN A 90 13.98 -1.32 0.39
N GLY A 91 14.56 -0.27 -0.20
CA GLY A 91 15.75 -0.38 -1.04
C GLY A 91 15.52 -0.98 -2.43
N TYR A 92 14.26 -1.11 -2.88
CA TYR A 92 13.99 -1.81 -4.13
C TYR A 92 14.37 -0.99 -5.37
N THR A 93 14.96 -1.67 -6.35
CA THR A 93 15.30 -1.16 -7.69
C THR A 93 14.15 -1.37 -8.68
N ILE A 94 14.24 -0.79 -9.88
CA ILE A 94 13.24 -0.97 -10.96
C ILE A 94 12.99 -2.47 -11.22
N ARG A 95 14.06 -3.27 -11.30
CA ARG A 95 13.97 -4.73 -11.54
C ARG A 95 13.17 -5.46 -10.46
N GLN A 96 13.37 -5.09 -9.20
CA GLN A 96 12.62 -5.68 -8.09
C GLN A 96 11.17 -5.21 -8.10
N THR A 97 10.92 -3.95 -8.44
CA THR A 97 9.58 -3.40 -8.59
C THR A 97 8.79 -4.07 -9.73
N ILE A 98 9.42 -4.45 -10.84
CA ILE A 98 8.79 -5.26 -11.90
C ILE A 98 8.21 -6.57 -11.33
N SER A 99 8.93 -7.23 -10.43
CA SER A 99 8.44 -8.44 -9.77
C SER A 99 7.23 -8.18 -8.87
N GLN A 100 7.16 -7.01 -8.22
CA GLN A 100 5.98 -6.59 -7.45
C GLN A 100 4.79 -6.31 -8.37
N VAL A 101 4.98 -5.63 -9.50
CA VAL A 101 3.91 -5.34 -10.46
C VAL A 101 3.34 -6.64 -11.04
N LYS A 102 4.18 -7.63 -11.35
CA LYS A 102 3.71 -8.97 -11.75
C LYS A 102 2.85 -9.63 -10.68
N LYS A 103 3.22 -9.52 -9.40
CA LYS A 103 2.40 -10.00 -8.27
C LYS A 103 1.12 -9.19 -8.09
N ALA A 104 1.15 -7.88 -8.36
CA ALA A 104 0.00 -6.99 -8.25
C ALA A 104 -1.16 -7.43 -9.15
N ASN A 105 -0.86 -8.00 -10.33
CA ASN A 105 -1.87 -8.50 -11.27
C ASN A 105 -2.77 -9.60 -10.68
N ILE A 106 -2.32 -10.35 -9.66
CA ILE A 106 -3.14 -11.37 -8.99
C ILE A 106 -4.37 -10.73 -8.32
N TYR A 107 -4.26 -9.49 -7.87
CA TYR A 107 -5.35 -8.75 -7.22
C TYR A 107 -6.30 -8.06 -8.20
N GLN A 108 -6.06 -8.21 -9.50
CA GLN A 108 -6.82 -7.58 -10.60
C GLN A 108 -7.19 -6.11 -10.33
N PRO A 109 -6.22 -5.26 -9.98
CA PRO A 109 -6.56 -3.92 -9.55
C PRO A 109 -6.97 -3.03 -10.70
N LYS A 110 -7.76 -1.99 -10.41
CA LYS A 110 -8.02 -0.95 -11.41
C LYS A 110 -6.75 -0.15 -11.72
N TYR A 111 -5.96 0.13 -10.69
CA TYR A 111 -4.72 0.91 -10.78
C TYR A 111 -3.52 0.19 -10.16
N ILE A 112 -2.39 0.21 -10.84
CA ILE A 112 -1.09 -0.16 -10.23
C ILE A 112 -0.24 1.09 -10.16
N ILE A 113 0.09 1.53 -8.95
CA ILE A 113 0.86 2.74 -8.71
C ILE A 113 2.30 2.33 -8.44
N VAL A 114 3.24 2.79 -9.28
CA VAL A 114 4.62 2.32 -9.31
C VAL A 114 5.57 3.47 -8.91
N SER A 115 6.39 3.26 -7.88
CA SER A 115 7.48 4.16 -7.48
C SER A 115 8.80 3.43 -7.55
N ALA A 116 9.65 3.78 -8.53
CA ALA A 116 10.95 3.13 -8.72
C ALA A 116 12.00 4.10 -9.25
N GLY A 117 13.27 3.70 -9.22
CA GLY A 117 14.38 4.46 -9.78
C GLY A 117 15.22 5.22 -8.75
N THR A 118 14.72 5.45 -7.54
CA THR A 118 15.49 6.14 -6.49
C THR A 118 16.74 5.33 -6.14
N ASN A 119 16.58 4.06 -5.77
CA ASN A 119 17.70 3.21 -5.38
C ASN A 119 18.63 2.88 -6.56
N ASP A 120 18.08 2.80 -7.77
CA ASP A 120 18.87 2.65 -8.99
C ASP A 120 19.83 3.84 -9.19
N ALA A 121 19.39 5.06 -8.87
CA ALA A 121 20.23 6.26 -8.94
C ALA A 121 21.30 6.31 -7.83
N PHE A 122 21.01 5.79 -6.64
CA PHE A 122 21.98 5.69 -5.55
C PHE A 122 22.99 4.55 -5.74
N SER A 123 22.61 3.49 -6.46
CA SER A 123 23.46 2.36 -6.80
C SER A 123 24.39 2.72 -7.97
N ILE A 124 25.29 3.68 -7.76
CA ILE A 124 26.21 4.23 -8.78
C ILE A 124 27.21 3.18 -9.31
N LEU A 125 27.26 1.97 -8.72
CA LEU A 125 28.47 1.16 -8.77
C LEU A 125 28.51 -0.07 -9.67
N ASP A 126 27.49 -0.49 -10.44
CA ASP A 126 27.77 -1.63 -11.36
C ASP A 126 27.09 -1.75 -12.72
N GLU A 127 25.84 -1.34 -13.01
CA GLU A 127 25.28 -1.71 -14.33
C GLU A 127 24.30 -0.69 -14.93
N ARG A 128 24.84 0.32 -15.63
CA ARG A 128 24.01 1.25 -16.44
C ARG A 128 23.20 0.54 -17.52
N GLN A 129 23.75 -0.51 -18.13
CA GLN A 129 23.06 -1.33 -19.12
C GLN A 129 21.82 -2.00 -18.51
N THR A 130 21.96 -2.56 -17.31
CA THR A 130 20.87 -3.25 -16.60
C THR A 130 19.73 -2.32 -16.20
N ILE A 131 20.00 -1.03 -15.98
CA ILE A 131 18.96 -0.03 -15.73
C ILE A 131 18.12 0.21 -16.99
N GLU A 132 18.75 0.35 -18.16
CA GLU A 132 18.05 0.55 -19.43
C GLU A 132 17.18 -0.65 -19.78
N ASP A 133 17.73 -1.85 -19.64
CA ASP A 133 16.99 -3.10 -19.86
C ASP A 133 15.81 -3.21 -18.89
N SER A 134 16.00 -2.83 -17.62
CA SER A 134 14.92 -2.80 -16.64
C SER A 134 13.82 -1.80 -17.00
N ILE A 135 14.16 -0.63 -17.56
CA ILE A 135 13.16 0.34 -18.02
C ILE A 135 12.38 -0.20 -19.22
N LEU A 136 13.06 -0.87 -20.16
CA LEU A 136 12.42 -1.51 -21.30
C LEU A 136 11.46 -2.63 -20.85
N ASP A 137 11.88 -3.45 -19.88
CA ASP A 137 11.03 -4.50 -19.33
C ASP A 137 9.84 -3.91 -18.56
N LEU A 138 10.01 -2.79 -17.87
CA LEU A 138 8.91 -2.06 -17.26
C LEU A 138 7.92 -1.56 -18.33
N SER A 139 8.40 -1.08 -19.48
CA SER A 139 7.56 -0.67 -20.62
C SER A 139 6.71 -1.81 -21.16
N LYS A 140 7.35 -2.96 -21.44
CA LYS A 140 6.65 -4.18 -21.88
C LYS A 140 5.60 -4.61 -20.86
N LEU A 141 5.94 -4.50 -19.58
CA LEU A 141 4.99 -4.82 -18.51
C LEU A 141 3.80 -3.87 -18.54
N ILE A 142 4.00 -2.55 -18.57
CA ILE A 142 2.93 -1.55 -18.66
C ILE A 142 1.95 -1.87 -19.79
N ASN A 143 2.47 -2.22 -20.97
CA ASN A 143 1.65 -2.52 -22.15
C ASN A 143 0.94 -3.88 -22.10
N SER A 144 1.36 -4.81 -21.23
CA SER A 144 0.79 -6.16 -21.13
C SER A 144 -0.14 -6.35 -19.95
N THR A 145 -0.19 -5.42 -18.99
CA THR A 145 -1.17 -5.49 -17.89
C THR A 145 -2.53 -4.97 -18.32
N GLN A 146 -3.58 -5.59 -17.79
CA GLN A 146 -4.96 -5.11 -17.93
C GLN A 146 -5.26 -3.88 -17.04
N SER A 147 -4.47 -3.68 -15.99
CA SER A 147 -4.62 -2.58 -15.03
C SER A 147 -4.00 -1.29 -15.59
N SER A 148 -4.54 -0.13 -15.24
CA SER A 148 -3.88 1.14 -15.56
C SER A 148 -2.65 1.34 -14.66
N ILE A 149 -1.46 1.43 -15.24
CA ILE A 149 -0.25 1.75 -14.49
C ILE A 149 -0.10 3.27 -14.35
N ILE A 150 0.11 3.74 -13.11
CA ILE A 150 0.50 5.10 -12.79
C ILE A 150 1.95 5.08 -12.33
N LEU A 151 2.86 5.50 -13.21
CA LEU A 151 4.29 5.57 -12.91
C LEU A 151 4.62 6.90 -12.24
N THR A 152 5.09 6.83 -11.00
CA THR A 152 5.64 7.98 -10.28
C THR A 152 7.13 8.10 -10.54
N LEU A 153 7.59 9.33 -10.76
CA LEU A 153 8.99 9.63 -11.07
C LEU A 153 9.82 9.75 -9.79
N PRO A 154 11.07 9.26 -9.77
CA PRO A 154 11.94 9.40 -8.60
C PRO A 154 12.15 10.88 -8.25
N PRO A 155 11.97 11.27 -6.98
CA PRO A 155 12.09 12.66 -6.55
C PRO A 155 13.55 13.11 -6.52
N PRO A 156 13.84 14.41 -6.70
CA PRO A 156 15.19 14.93 -6.52
C PRO A 156 15.68 14.74 -5.07
N THR A 157 16.98 14.65 -4.91
CA THR A 157 17.68 14.44 -3.64
C THR A 157 18.56 15.65 -3.30
N ARG A 158 19.16 15.62 -2.10
CA ARG A 158 20.13 16.65 -1.68
C ARG A 158 21.52 16.49 -2.33
N ARG A 159 21.77 15.40 -3.06
CA ARG A 159 23.06 15.07 -3.68
C ARG A 159 23.02 15.44 -5.18
N PRO A 160 23.73 16.48 -5.62
CA PRO A 160 23.72 16.90 -7.03
C PRO A 160 24.10 15.79 -8.00
N GLU A 161 25.09 14.96 -7.65
CA GLU A 161 25.57 13.85 -8.46
C GLU A 161 24.51 12.76 -8.70
N VAL A 162 23.60 12.56 -7.73
CA VAL A 162 22.48 11.62 -7.86
C VAL A 162 21.37 12.24 -8.70
N ASN A 163 21.17 13.56 -8.60
CA ASN A 163 20.12 14.26 -9.34
C ASN A 163 20.33 14.20 -10.85
N ASP A 164 21.57 14.24 -11.34
CA ASP A 164 21.86 14.07 -12.76
C ASP A 164 21.40 12.70 -13.29
N ILE A 165 21.58 11.66 -12.48
CA ILE A 165 21.13 10.30 -12.81
C ILE A 165 19.59 10.23 -12.76
N ILE A 166 18.98 10.80 -11.73
CA ILE A 166 17.52 10.87 -11.58
C ILE A 166 16.90 11.60 -12.78
N MET A 167 17.46 12.72 -13.23
CA MET A 167 16.94 13.46 -14.39
C MET A 167 17.00 12.62 -15.67
N LYS A 168 18.09 11.87 -15.88
CA LYS A 168 18.21 10.92 -17.01
C LYS A 168 17.18 9.80 -16.91
N LEU A 169 16.99 9.21 -15.73
CA LEU A 169 15.98 8.18 -15.48
C LEU A 169 14.57 8.69 -15.76
N ARG A 170 14.23 9.88 -15.26
CA ARG A 170 12.92 10.52 -15.48
C ARG A 170 12.64 10.69 -16.96
N GLY A 171 13.61 11.19 -17.73
CA GLY A 171 13.47 11.34 -19.18
C GLY A 171 13.16 10.02 -19.90
N LYS A 172 13.80 8.92 -19.48
CA LYS A 172 13.54 7.58 -20.03
C LYS A 172 12.18 7.02 -19.62
N MET A 173 11.83 7.14 -18.34
CA MET A 173 10.55 6.68 -17.79
C MET A 173 9.35 7.39 -18.42
N ILE A 174 9.45 8.69 -18.68
CA ILE A 174 8.39 9.45 -19.37
C ILE A 174 8.13 8.90 -20.78
N ARG A 175 9.19 8.59 -21.54
CA ARG A 175 9.05 8.04 -22.90
C ARG A 175 8.39 6.67 -22.92
N VAL A 176 8.57 5.90 -21.84
CA VAL A 176 7.98 4.57 -21.68
C VAL A 176 6.51 4.63 -21.25
N ALA A 177 6.10 5.72 -20.61
CA ALA A 177 4.73 5.91 -20.12
C ALA A 177 3.79 6.56 -21.17
N GLN A 178 4.32 6.95 -22.33
CA GLN A 178 3.57 7.45 -23.49
C GLN A 178 3.16 6.29 -24.40
#